data_AF-A0A086LDX1-F1
#
_entry.id   AF-A0A086LDX1-F1
#
_cell.length_a   1.000
_cell.length_b   1.000
_cell.length_c   1.000
_cell.angle_alpha   90.00
_cell.angle_beta   90.00
_cell.angle_gamma   90.00
#
_symmetry.space_group_name_H-M   'P 1'
#
loop_
_entity.id
_entity.type
_entity.pdbx_description
1 polymer ?
#
loop_
_entity_poly.entity_id
_entity_poly.type
_entity_poly.pdbx_seq_one_letter_code
_entity_poly.pdbx_strand_id
1 'polypeptide(L)'
;DNEPIRKKDVVTWVASSVWHIPVIEDMPQTLSLGNTLGFLVKPHNFFTEDPSMDLHNSLGGAVQDPGTCAIIRQETEKYLQE
;
A
#
# COMPACT_ATOMS: atom_id res chain seq x y z
N ASP A 1 -4.46 -5.15 -34.51
CA ASP A 1 -5.92 -4.99 -34.73
C ASP A 1 -6.44 -3.57 -34.47
N ASN A 2 -5.63 -2.63 -33.94
CA ASN A 2 -5.96 -1.21 -33.77
C ASN A 2 -7.34 -0.93 -33.14
N GLU A 3 -7.75 -1.78 -32.21
CA GLU A 3 -9.03 -1.63 -31.53
C GLU A 3 -9.06 -0.37 -30.63
N PRO A 4 -10.20 0.32 -30.55
CA PRO A 4 -10.33 1.51 -29.72
C PRO A 4 -10.37 1.14 -28.23
N ILE A 5 -9.58 1.83 -27.40
CA ILE A 5 -9.48 1.54 -25.94
C ILE A 5 -10.40 2.38 -25.04
N ARG A 6 -11.10 3.38 -25.60
CA ARG A 6 -11.90 4.34 -24.82
C ARG A 6 -13.19 3.70 -24.30
N LYS A 7 -13.40 3.72 -22.99
CA LYS A 7 -14.58 3.14 -22.30
C LYS A 7 -14.79 1.66 -22.66
N LYS A 8 -13.71 0.89 -22.64
CA LYS A 8 -13.71 -0.56 -22.89
C LYS A 8 -13.19 -1.31 -21.68
N ASP A 9 -13.44 -2.61 -21.68
CA ASP A 9 -12.69 -3.53 -20.86
C ASP A 9 -11.25 -3.58 -21.40
N VAL A 10 -10.28 -3.33 -20.52
CA VAL A 10 -8.88 -3.13 -20.90
C VAL A 10 -7.98 -4.00 -20.04
N VAL A 11 -6.93 -4.53 -20.65
CA VAL A 11 -5.86 -5.27 -19.97
C VAL A 11 -4.57 -4.48 -20.08
N THR A 12 -3.91 -4.27 -18.94
CA THR A 12 -2.62 -3.56 -18.89
C THR A 12 -1.49 -4.57 -18.74
N TRP A 13 -0.52 -4.51 -19.65
CA TRP A 13 0.69 -5.34 -19.62
C TRP A 13 1.87 -4.48 -19.15
N VAL A 14 2.56 -4.89 -18.09
CA VAL A 14 3.70 -4.16 -17.51
C VAL A 14 4.93 -5.07 -17.49
N ALA A 15 6.06 -4.59 -17.99
CA ALA A 15 7.35 -5.26 -17.90
C ALA A 15 8.30 -4.44 -17.02
N SER A 16 8.95 -5.07 -16.05
CA SER A 16 9.94 -4.45 -15.18
C SER A 16 11.20 -5.31 -15.16
N SER A 17 12.35 -4.72 -15.44
CA SER A 17 13.64 -5.42 -15.60
C SER A 17 14.80 -4.54 -15.18
N VAL A 18 15.91 -5.16 -14.75
CA VAL A 18 17.17 -4.49 -14.43
C VAL A 18 18.28 -5.07 -15.30
N TRP A 19 19.24 -4.23 -15.71
CA TRP A 19 20.48 -4.70 -16.30
C TRP A 19 21.55 -4.79 -15.20
N HIS A 20 21.86 -6.01 -14.78
CA HIS A 20 22.77 -6.27 -13.66
C HIS A 20 24.17 -6.65 -14.17
N ILE A 21 25.16 -5.83 -13.85
CA ILE A 21 26.59 -6.15 -13.98
C ILE A 21 27.06 -6.57 -12.57
N PRO A 22 27.45 -7.84 -12.36
CA PRO A 22 27.87 -8.30 -11.04
C PRO A 22 29.13 -7.60 -10.54
N VAL A 23 29.17 -7.30 -9.24
CA VAL A 23 30.32 -6.72 -8.52
C VAL A 23 30.76 -7.60 -7.35
N ILE A 24 31.83 -7.24 -6.65
CA ILE A 24 32.38 -8.07 -5.57
C ILE A 24 31.40 -8.24 -4.39
N GLU A 25 30.54 -7.25 -4.18
CA GLU A 25 29.50 -7.23 -3.15
C GLU A 25 28.37 -8.25 -3.42
N ASP A 26 28.30 -8.80 -4.64
CA ASP A 26 27.33 -9.83 -5.02
C ASP A 26 27.75 -11.26 -4.59
N MET A 27 28.89 -11.42 -3.93
CA MET A 27 29.34 -12.71 -3.39
C MET A 27 29.00 -12.84 -1.89
N PRO A 28 28.36 -13.93 -1.41
CA PRO A 28 27.97 -15.15 -2.13
C PRO A 28 26.63 -15.07 -2.88
N GLN A 29 25.88 -13.98 -2.70
CA GLN A 29 24.58 -13.76 -3.32
C GLN A 29 24.35 -12.28 -3.55
N THR A 30 23.74 -11.94 -4.69
CA THR A 30 23.23 -10.59 -4.96
C THR A 30 22.25 -10.12 -3.90
N LEU A 31 22.44 -8.88 -3.44
CA LEU A 31 21.59 -8.27 -2.44
C LEU A 31 20.22 -7.93 -3.03
N SER A 32 19.16 -8.14 -2.25
CA SER A 32 17.80 -7.73 -2.63
C SER A 32 17.60 -6.22 -2.53
N LEU A 33 18.35 -5.56 -1.63
CA LEU A 33 18.27 -4.11 -1.43
C LEU A 33 18.68 -3.39 -2.72
N GLY A 34 17.78 -2.57 -3.26
CA GLY A 34 18.01 -1.83 -4.51
C GLY A 34 17.74 -2.63 -5.79
N ASN A 35 17.55 -3.96 -5.70
CA ASN A 35 17.22 -4.84 -6.83
C ASN A 35 15.74 -5.25 -6.89
N THR A 36 14.88 -4.65 -6.07
CA THR A 36 13.44 -4.87 -6.10
C THR A 36 12.80 -4.15 -7.28
N LEU A 37 12.10 -4.90 -8.12
CA LEU A 37 11.36 -4.40 -9.27
C LEU A 37 9.87 -4.62 -9.07
N GLY A 38 9.04 -3.68 -9.53
CA GLY A 38 7.60 -3.80 -9.42
C GLY A 38 6.87 -2.58 -9.96
N PHE A 39 5.57 -2.57 -9.75
CA PHE A 39 4.69 -1.44 -10.04
C PHE A 39 3.66 -1.31 -8.93
N LEU A 40 3.10 -0.11 -8.79
CA LEU A 40 2.05 0.17 -7.82
C LEU A 40 0.80 0.62 -8.57
N VAL A 41 -0.33 -0.02 -8.26
CA VAL A 41 -1.65 0.49 -8.64
C VAL A 41 -2.21 1.20 -7.42
N LYS A 42 -2.33 2.52 -7.52
CA LYS A 42 -2.89 3.34 -6.45
C LYS A 42 -4.25 3.91 -6.89
N PRO A 43 -5.22 3.97 -5.98
CA PRO A 43 -6.47 4.68 -6.22
C PRO A 43 -6.19 6.14 -6.63
N HIS A 44 -6.85 6.64 -7.67
CA HIS A 44 -6.80 8.04 -8.08
C HIS A 44 -8.22 8.57 -8.25
N ASN A 45 -8.68 9.38 -7.28
CA ASN A 45 -10.07 9.86 -7.18
C ASN A 45 -11.11 8.73 -7.20
N PHE A 46 -10.75 7.55 -6.68
CA PHE A 46 -11.65 6.39 -6.59
C PHE A 46 -12.47 6.41 -5.28
N PHE A 47 -11.86 6.84 -4.18
CA PHE A 47 -12.51 7.01 -2.87
C PHE A 47 -12.74 8.49 -2.56
N THR A 48 -13.67 8.79 -1.66
CA THR A 48 -13.93 10.14 -1.15
C THR A 48 -12.92 10.59 -0.09
N GLU A 49 -12.36 9.64 0.65
CA GLU A 49 -11.35 9.84 1.68
C GLU A 49 -10.31 8.71 1.65
N ASP A 50 -9.22 8.84 2.42
CA ASP A 50 -8.19 7.81 2.51
C ASP A 50 -8.78 6.55 3.21
N PRO A 51 -8.82 5.38 2.52
CA PRO A 51 -9.35 4.15 3.11
C PRO A 51 -8.56 3.67 4.33
N SER A 52 -7.33 4.16 4.54
CA SER A 52 -6.55 3.82 5.73
C SER A 52 -7.14 4.37 7.04
N MET A 53 -8.00 5.39 6.96
CA MET A 53 -8.63 6.02 8.12
C MET A 53 -9.56 5.08 8.88
N ASP A 54 -10.20 4.14 8.17
CA ASP A 54 -11.12 3.17 8.75
C ASP A 54 -10.43 1.86 9.18
N LEU A 55 -9.09 1.79 9.13
CA LEU A 55 -8.38 0.59 9.55
C LEU A 55 -8.52 0.34 11.06
N HIS A 56 -8.76 -0.92 11.43
CA HIS A 56 -8.89 -1.33 12.84
C HIS A 56 -7.61 -1.06 13.66
N ASN A 57 -6.44 -1.16 13.02
CA ASN A 57 -5.14 -0.86 13.62
C ASN A 57 -4.74 0.62 13.54
N SER A 58 -5.63 1.50 13.09
CA SER A 58 -5.42 2.95 13.14
C SER A 58 -5.41 3.42 14.59
N LEU A 59 -4.35 4.12 14.98
CA LEU A 59 -4.24 4.79 16.27
C LEU A 59 -4.47 6.28 16.05
N GLY A 60 -5.62 6.79 16.46
CA GLY A 60 -6.00 8.19 16.34
C GLY A 60 -7.27 8.51 17.14
N GLY A 61 -7.49 9.78 17.48
CA GLY A 61 -8.64 10.24 18.26
C GLY A 61 -8.30 10.58 19.73
N ALA A 62 -9.34 10.70 20.57
CA ALA A 62 -9.20 10.90 22.01
C ALA A 62 -8.66 9.61 22.65
N VAL A 63 -7.36 9.59 22.91
CA VAL A 63 -6.72 8.50 23.64
C VAL A 63 -6.94 8.73 25.13
N GLN A 64 -7.60 7.78 25.79
CA GLN A 64 -7.66 7.76 27.24
C GLN A 64 -6.45 6.96 27.74
N ASP A 65 -5.56 7.60 28.51
CA ASP A 65 -4.46 6.90 29.19
C ASP A 65 -5.07 6.17 30.41
N PRO A 66 -5.18 4.83 30.39
CA PRO A 66 -5.77 4.09 31.49
C PRO A 66 -4.76 3.86 32.63
N GLY A 67 -3.58 4.48 32.61
CA GLY A 67 -2.51 4.25 33.60
C GLY A 67 -1.93 2.83 33.52
N THR A 68 -2.27 2.09 32.46
CA THR A 68 -1.79 0.74 32.16
C THR A 68 -0.82 0.85 30.97
N CYS A 69 0.11 -0.09 30.78
CA CYS A 69 1.08 -0.08 29.66
C CYS A 69 0.44 -0.27 28.26
N ALA A 70 -0.86 0.02 28.10
CA ALA A 70 -1.61 -0.14 26.88
C ALA A 70 -2.49 1.10 26.63
N ILE A 71 -2.41 1.64 25.41
CA ILE A 71 -3.32 2.65 24.89
C ILE A 71 -4.55 1.93 24.33
N ILE A 72 -5.74 2.28 24.82
CA ILE A 72 -7.01 1.73 24.34
C ILE A 72 -7.66 2.76 23.40
N ARG A 73 -8.06 2.32 22.21
CA ARG A 73 -8.86 3.14 21.28
C ARG A 73 -10.24 3.37 21.89
N GLN A 74 -10.65 4.63 22.01
CA GLN A 74 -12.03 4.95 22.33
C GLN A 74 -12.88 4.74 21.06
N GLU A 75 -13.90 3.88 21.13
CA GLU A 75 -14.82 3.66 20.03
C GLU A 75 -15.49 4.99 19.66
N THR A 76 -15.42 5.36 18.39
CA THR A 76 -16.08 6.56 17.85
C THR A 76 -17.45 6.17 17.33
N GLU A 77 -18.45 7.04 17.50
CA GLU A 77 -19.86 6.77 17.20
C GLU A 77 -20.13 6.30 15.75
N LYS A 78 -19.21 6.58 14.81
CA LYS A 78 -19.25 6.08 13.42
C LYS A 78 -19.31 4.54 13.34
N TYR A 79 -18.77 3.81 14.33
CA TYR A 79 -18.73 2.34 14.36
C TYR A 79 -19.72 1.71 15.36
N LEU A 80 -20.53 2.51 16.05
CA LEU A 80 -21.56 2.04 17.00
C LEU A 80 -22.93 1.85 16.34
N GLN A 81 -23.04 2.17 15.04
CA GLN A 81 -24.31 2.14 14.28
C GLN A 81 -24.38 1.02 13.22
N GLU A 82 -23.48 0.02 13.27
CA GLU A 82 -23.61 -1.24 12.52
C GLU A 82 -24.12 -2.39 13.41
#